data_AF-A0A3D0Y9M1-F1
#
_entry.id   AF-A0A3D0Y9M1-F1
#
_cell.length_a   1.000
_cell.length_b   1.000
_cell.length_c   1.000
_cell.angle_alpha   90.00
_cell.angle_beta   90.00
_cell.angle_gamma   90.00
#
_symmetry.space_group_name_H-M   'P 1'
#
loop_
_entity.id
_entity.type
_entity.pdbx_description
1 polymer ?
#
loop_
_entity_poly.entity_id
_entity_poly.type
_entity_poly.pdbx_seq_one_letter_code
_entity_poly.pdbx_strand_id
1 'polypeptide(L)'
;MKIIDEKGRLFSSINIIDLLVILFIVAIGGVVLTKTSFMKKVNVLENKKAYEIQVLVKSILPEMAEQVKVKDIILEDASSTVLGEVTNIDVKVTKNEVPTADGKIVVANVDTRRDIIITIKGIGQFDVQKGLMLGNKDWQAGGSIVIKSSKVKFLGNIYKIIN
;
A
#
# COMPACT_ATOMS: atom_id res chain seq x y z
N MET A 1 51.20 39.48 -10.97
CA MET A 1 50.24 40.16 -11.87
C MET A 1 48.95 40.41 -11.10
N LYS A 2 48.44 41.66 -11.09
CA LYS A 2 47.14 41.95 -10.46
C LYS A 2 46.04 41.31 -11.31
N ILE A 3 45.24 40.44 -10.70
CA ILE A 3 44.15 39.71 -11.36
C ILE A 3 42.94 40.64 -11.59
N ILE A 4 42.83 41.71 -10.78
CA ILE A 4 41.74 42.69 -10.79
C ILE A 4 42.34 44.10 -10.98
N ASP A 5 41.80 44.85 -11.94
CA ASP A 5 42.15 46.26 -12.22
C ASP A 5 41.41 47.23 -11.28
N GLU A 6 41.91 48.45 -11.13
CA GLU A 6 41.39 49.52 -10.25
C GLU A 6 39.95 49.95 -10.59
N LYS A 7 39.48 49.60 -11.79
CA LYS A 7 38.10 49.77 -12.25
C LYS A 7 37.19 48.56 -11.97
N GLY A 8 37.65 47.58 -11.20
CA GLY A 8 36.88 46.37 -10.86
C GLY A 8 36.73 45.39 -12.03
N ARG A 9 37.70 45.34 -12.96
CA ARG A 9 37.68 44.42 -14.11
C ARG A 9 38.63 43.25 -13.89
N LEU A 10 38.16 42.04 -14.15
CA LEU A 10 38.97 40.83 -14.19
C LEU A 10 39.61 40.73 -15.59
N PHE A 11 40.94 40.64 -15.63
CA PHE A 11 41.73 40.55 -16.87
C PHE A 11 41.43 41.66 -17.91
N SER A 12 41.16 42.89 -17.45
CA SER A 12 40.86 44.10 -18.26
C SER A 12 39.63 44.03 -19.20
N SER A 13 39.06 42.84 -19.40
CA SER A 13 38.07 42.56 -20.44
C SER A 13 36.67 42.29 -19.88
N ILE A 14 36.56 41.80 -18.64
CA ILE A 14 35.27 41.40 -18.05
C ILE A 14 35.03 42.19 -16.76
N ASN A 15 33.84 42.80 -16.66
CA ASN A 15 33.40 43.48 -15.44
C ASN A 15 33.12 42.44 -14.33
N ILE A 16 33.64 42.66 -13.12
CA ILE A 16 33.43 41.74 -12.00
C ILE A 16 31.96 41.61 -11.60
N ILE A 17 31.16 42.65 -11.84
CA ILE A 17 29.72 42.65 -11.58
C ILE A 17 29.00 41.71 -12.56
N ASP A 18 29.35 41.71 -13.84
CA ASP A 18 28.77 40.78 -14.83
C ASP A 18 29.15 39.34 -14.52
N LEU A 19 30.37 39.09 -14.06
CA LEU A 19 30.80 37.75 -13.68
C LEU A 19 29.98 37.21 -12.49
N LEU A 20 29.66 38.05 -11.51
CA LEU A 20 28.81 37.68 -10.38
C LEU A 20 27.36 37.38 -10.82
N VAL A 21 26.81 38.16 -11.75
CA VAL A 21 25.47 37.91 -12.31
C VAL A 21 25.41 36.58 -13.07
N ILE A 22 26.42 36.29 -13.90
CA ILE A 22 26.52 35.02 -14.62
C ILE A 22 26.64 33.85 -13.63
N LEU A 23 27.47 33.97 -12.60
CA LEU A 23 27.60 32.93 -11.57
C LEU A 23 26.28 32.69 -10.83
N PHE A 24 25.53 33.76 -10.54
CA PHE A 24 24.23 33.67 -9.89
C PHE A 24 23.19 32.96 -10.79
N ILE A 25 23.17 33.26 -12.10
CA ILE A 25 22.29 32.59 -13.07
C ILE A 25 22.64 31.10 -13.19
N VAL A 26 23.93 30.75 -13.23
CA VAL A 26 24.38 29.34 -13.27
C VAL A 26 24.03 28.61 -11.98
N ALA A 27 24.16 29.26 -10.82
CA ALA A 27 23.77 28.68 -9.54
C ALA A 27 22.26 28.40 -9.47
N ILE A 28 21.42 29.36 -9.91
CA ILE A 28 19.97 29.17 -9.99
C ILE A 28 19.62 28.06 -11.00
N GLY A 29 20.25 28.06 -12.18
CA GLY A 29 20.05 27.01 -13.19
C GLY A 29 20.43 25.62 -12.70
N GLY A 30 21.55 25.49 -11.98
CA GLY A 30 22.00 24.25 -11.35
C GLY A 30 21.04 23.76 -10.26
N VAL A 31 20.51 24.66 -9.42
CA VAL A 31 19.48 24.33 -8.41
C VAL A 31 18.17 23.88 -9.06
N VAL A 32 17.75 24.52 -10.16
CA VAL A 32 16.52 24.14 -10.89
C VAL A 32 16.69 22.80 -11.60
N LEU A 33 17.85 22.53 -12.22
CA LEU A 33 18.16 21.26 -12.89
C LEU A 33 18.31 20.09 -11.90
N THR A 34 18.91 20.34 -10.73
CA THR A 34 19.00 19.33 -9.67
C THR A 34 17.64 19.08 -9.02
N LYS A 35 16.84 20.11 -8.74
CA LYS A 35 15.46 19.92 -8.24
C LYS A 35 14.55 19.21 -9.24
N THR A 36 14.66 19.49 -10.54
CA THR A 36 13.87 18.80 -11.58
C THR A 36 14.34 17.36 -11.80
N SER A 37 15.63 17.08 -11.66
CA SER A 37 16.15 15.70 -11.68
C SER A 37 15.77 14.90 -10.42
N PHE A 38 15.67 15.56 -9.26
CA PHE A 38 15.07 14.97 -8.05
C PHE A 38 13.56 14.78 -8.20
N MET A 39 12.85 15.66 -8.91
CA MET A 39 11.43 15.52 -9.21
C MET A 39 11.12 14.47 -10.29
N LYS A 40 12.11 14.00 -11.06
CA LYS A 40 11.93 12.82 -11.94
C LYS A 40 11.79 11.50 -11.18
N LYS A 41 11.95 11.48 -9.85
CA LYS A 41 11.49 10.37 -8.99
C LYS A 41 10.00 10.47 -8.62
N VAL A 42 9.26 11.46 -9.15
CA VAL A 42 7.82 11.60 -8.94
C VAL A 42 7.05 10.93 -10.09
N ASN A 43 7.31 9.64 -10.30
CA ASN A 43 6.34 8.72 -10.93
C ASN A 43 5.62 7.91 -9.84
N VAL A 44 5.25 8.58 -8.73
CA VAL A 44 4.49 7.98 -7.62
C VAL A 44 3.08 7.58 -8.08
N LEU A 45 2.59 8.12 -9.20
CA LEU A 45 1.32 7.72 -9.80
C LEU A 45 1.42 6.47 -10.70
N GLU A 46 2.61 6.08 -11.17
CA GLU A 46 2.78 4.93 -12.08
C GLU A 46 2.78 3.56 -11.37
N ASN A 47 2.92 3.52 -10.05
CA ASN A 47 3.05 2.27 -9.30
C ASN A 47 1.76 1.79 -8.63
N LYS A 48 0.63 2.48 -8.83
CA LYS A 48 -0.66 2.03 -8.32
C LYS A 48 -1.33 1.08 -9.33
N LYS A 49 -1.56 -0.16 -8.91
CA LYS A 49 -2.21 -1.21 -9.71
C LYS A 49 -3.40 -1.79 -8.94
N ALA A 50 -4.31 -2.41 -9.67
CA ALA A 50 -5.38 -3.18 -9.04
C ALA A 50 -4.81 -4.51 -8.55
N TYR A 51 -5.14 -4.87 -7.31
CA TYR A 51 -4.80 -6.15 -6.69
C TYR A 51 -6.07 -6.85 -6.24
N GLU A 52 -6.10 -8.17 -6.36
CA GLU A 52 -7.13 -9.02 -5.76
C GLU A 52 -6.57 -9.71 -4.53
N ILE A 53 -7.18 -9.44 -3.38
CA ILE A 53 -6.67 -9.89 -2.09
C ILE A 53 -7.74 -10.75 -1.42
N GLN A 54 -7.36 -11.95 -1.03
CA GLN A 54 -8.22 -12.87 -0.30
C GLN A 54 -7.94 -12.75 1.19
N VAL A 55 -8.98 -12.44 1.95
CA VAL A 55 -8.96 -12.40 3.42
C VAL A 55 -9.79 -13.55 3.95
N LEU A 56 -9.16 -14.42 4.74
CA LEU A 56 -9.81 -15.53 5.43
C LEU A 56 -10.26 -15.07 6.81
N VAL A 57 -11.57 -15.19 7.08
CA VAL A 57 -12.15 -15.02 8.41
C VAL A 57 -12.63 -16.40 8.87
N LYS A 58 -12.07 -16.90 9.97
CA LYS A 58 -12.35 -18.26 10.45
C LYS A 58 -13.41 -18.27 11.55
N SER A 59 -14.16 -19.38 11.61
CA SER A 59 -15.02 -19.77 12.74
C SER A 59 -16.04 -18.71 13.17
N ILE A 60 -16.69 -18.07 12.20
CA ILE A 60 -17.80 -17.14 12.45
C ILE A 60 -19.15 -17.86 12.41
N LEU A 61 -20.16 -17.24 12.98
CA LEU A 61 -21.53 -17.74 12.87
C LEU A 61 -22.06 -17.57 11.44
N PRO A 62 -22.90 -18.49 10.93
CA PRO A 62 -23.50 -18.37 9.61
C PRO A 62 -24.20 -17.03 9.39
N GLU A 63 -24.93 -16.53 10.39
CA GLU A 63 -25.67 -15.27 10.32
C GLU A 63 -24.75 -14.06 10.17
N MET A 64 -23.52 -14.14 10.67
CA MET A 64 -22.48 -13.10 10.47
C MET A 64 -21.91 -13.17 9.06
N ALA A 65 -21.67 -14.38 8.54
CA ALA A 65 -21.17 -14.57 7.17
C ALA A 65 -22.11 -13.98 6.12
N GLU A 66 -23.42 -14.03 6.36
CA GLU A 66 -24.45 -13.46 5.47
C GLU A 66 -24.51 -11.93 5.45
N GLN A 67 -23.87 -11.25 6.42
CA GLN A 67 -23.88 -9.79 6.50
C GLN A 67 -22.92 -9.11 5.53
N VAL A 68 -21.88 -9.80 5.07
CA VAL A 68 -20.96 -9.30 4.03
C VAL A 68 -21.49 -9.66 2.65
N LYS A 69 -21.48 -8.71 1.73
CA LYS A 69 -22.02 -8.91 0.38
C LYS A 69 -21.02 -8.50 -0.69
N VAL A 70 -21.16 -9.11 -1.87
CA VAL A 70 -20.47 -8.65 -3.07
C VAL A 70 -20.88 -7.20 -3.34
N LYS A 71 -19.92 -6.37 -3.75
CA LYS A 71 -20.00 -4.90 -3.88
C LYS A 71 -19.94 -4.11 -2.58
N ASP A 72 -19.76 -4.75 -1.43
CA ASP A 72 -19.48 -4.01 -0.20
C ASP A 72 -18.15 -3.27 -0.32
N ILE A 73 -18.16 -2.00 0.10
CA ILE A 73 -16.96 -1.17 0.18
C ILE A 73 -16.24 -1.47 1.48
N ILE A 74 -14.97 -1.86 1.37
CA ILE A 74 -14.10 -2.15 2.50
C ILE A 74 -13.33 -0.89 2.87
N LEU A 75 -13.42 -0.54 4.14
CA LEU A 75 -12.80 0.62 4.74
C LEU A 75 -11.69 0.20 5.72
N GLU A 76 -10.67 1.03 5.83
CA GLU A 76 -9.72 0.94 6.94
C GLU A 76 -10.41 1.31 8.25
N ASP A 77 -10.21 0.50 9.28
CA ASP A 77 -10.91 0.68 10.55
C ASP A 77 -10.64 2.04 11.23
N ALA A 78 -9.38 2.49 11.22
CA ALA A 78 -8.96 3.71 11.91
C ALA A 78 -9.27 4.99 11.12
N SER A 79 -9.00 5.00 9.82
CA SER A 79 -9.11 6.22 9.00
C SER A 79 -10.39 6.30 8.18
N SER A 80 -11.16 5.21 8.08
CA SER A 80 -12.27 5.05 7.14
C SER A 80 -11.89 5.27 5.66
N THR A 81 -10.59 5.15 5.32
CA THR A 81 -10.12 5.17 3.93
C THR A 81 -10.65 3.97 3.17
N VAL A 82 -11.13 4.17 1.95
CA VAL A 82 -11.56 3.07 1.07
C VAL A 82 -10.33 2.24 0.66
N LEU A 83 -10.34 0.96 1.00
CA LEU A 83 -9.30 0.00 0.64
C LEU A 83 -9.65 -0.76 -0.64
N GLY A 84 -10.93 -1.00 -0.88
CA GLY A 84 -11.40 -1.70 -2.07
C GLY A 84 -12.86 -2.12 -1.99
N GLU A 85 -13.25 -2.98 -2.92
CA GLU A 85 -14.60 -3.53 -3.04
C GLU A 85 -14.56 -5.06 -2.98
N VAL A 86 -15.55 -5.67 -2.32
CA VAL A 86 -15.70 -7.13 -2.31
C VAL A 86 -16.18 -7.62 -3.68
N THR A 87 -15.38 -8.45 -4.35
CA THR A 87 -15.74 -9.03 -5.66
C THR A 87 -16.25 -10.46 -5.56
N ASN A 88 -15.86 -11.19 -4.53
CA ASN A 88 -16.27 -12.58 -4.33
C ASN A 88 -16.25 -12.95 -2.84
N ILE A 89 -17.15 -13.87 -2.44
CA ILE A 89 -17.21 -14.44 -1.10
C ILE A 89 -17.37 -15.95 -1.26
N ASP A 90 -16.41 -16.72 -0.74
CA ASP A 90 -16.46 -18.18 -0.67
C ASP A 90 -16.70 -18.60 0.79
N VAL A 91 -17.78 -19.34 1.04
CA VAL A 91 -18.23 -19.73 2.37
C VAL A 91 -18.10 -21.24 2.52
N LYS A 92 -17.35 -21.68 3.54
CA LYS A 92 -17.12 -23.10 3.83
C LYS A 92 -17.48 -23.42 5.26
N VAL A 93 -17.85 -24.68 5.51
CA VAL A 93 -17.98 -25.19 6.89
C VAL A 93 -16.61 -25.15 7.55
N THR A 94 -16.54 -24.61 8.76
CA THR A 94 -15.29 -24.58 9.54
C THR A 94 -14.83 -26.00 9.83
N LYS A 95 -13.53 -26.23 9.74
CA LYS A 95 -12.90 -27.51 10.05
C LYS A 95 -11.90 -27.35 11.18
N ASN A 96 -11.97 -28.23 12.16
CA ASN A 96 -11.05 -28.27 13.29
C ASN A 96 -10.31 -29.61 13.34
N GLU A 97 -9.07 -29.55 13.81
CA GLU A 97 -8.31 -30.72 14.20
C GLU A 97 -8.77 -31.17 15.59
N VAL A 98 -9.21 -32.43 15.70
CA VAL A 98 -9.74 -33.00 16.94
C VAL A 98 -8.92 -34.25 17.28
N PRO A 99 -8.38 -34.35 18.51
CA PRO A 99 -7.73 -35.57 18.96
C PRO A 99 -8.76 -36.66 19.24
N THR A 100 -8.49 -37.86 18.76
CA THR A 100 -9.29 -39.06 19.00
C THR A 100 -8.74 -39.84 20.20
N ALA A 101 -9.58 -40.71 20.78
CA ALA A 101 -9.19 -41.52 21.93
C ALA A 101 -8.04 -42.50 21.64
N ASP A 102 -7.82 -42.87 20.37
CA ASP A 102 -6.70 -43.68 19.90
C ASP A 102 -5.43 -42.86 19.58
N GLY A 103 -5.39 -41.57 19.97
CA GLY A 103 -4.22 -40.71 19.85
C GLY A 103 -3.97 -40.11 18.47
N LYS A 104 -4.92 -40.24 17.54
CA LYS A 104 -4.83 -39.63 16.19
C LYS A 104 -5.40 -38.22 16.20
N ILE A 105 -4.98 -37.40 15.25
CA ILE A 105 -5.61 -36.13 14.93
C ILE A 105 -6.44 -36.32 13.66
N VAL A 106 -7.73 -36.02 13.75
CA VAL A 106 -8.66 -36.06 12.60
C VAL A 106 -9.22 -34.68 12.34
N VAL A 107 -9.56 -34.40 11.09
CA VAL A 107 -10.24 -33.15 10.71
C VAL A 107 -11.74 -33.38 10.76
N ALA A 108 -12.43 -32.65 11.64
CA ALA A 108 -13.87 -32.70 11.80
C ALA A 108 -14.54 -31.38 11.37
N ASN A 109 -15.73 -31.49 10.80
CA ASN A 109 -16.55 -30.32 10.50
C ASN A 109 -17.17 -29.75 11.78
N VAL A 110 -17.24 -28.42 11.86
CA VAL A 110 -17.98 -27.68 12.88
C VAL A 110 -19.19 -27.05 12.19
N ASP A 111 -20.27 -27.81 12.07
CA ASP A 111 -21.44 -27.41 11.25
C ASP A 111 -22.14 -26.12 11.73
N THR A 112 -21.89 -25.72 12.98
CA THR A 112 -22.39 -24.46 13.59
C THR A 112 -21.56 -23.24 13.21
N ARG A 113 -20.44 -23.39 12.49
CA ARG A 113 -19.50 -22.33 12.17
C ARG A 113 -19.16 -22.30 10.67
N ARG A 114 -18.74 -21.15 10.18
CA ARG A 114 -18.27 -20.94 8.80
C ARG A 114 -16.91 -20.27 8.79
N ASP A 115 -16.10 -20.70 7.84
CA ASP A 115 -14.92 -19.99 7.40
C ASP A 115 -15.29 -19.28 6.09
N ILE A 116 -15.01 -17.98 5.99
CA ILE A 116 -15.26 -17.20 4.79
C ILE A 116 -13.97 -16.67 4.20
N ILE A 117 -13.84 -16.77 2.88
CA ILE A 117 -12.77 -16.15 2.11
C ILE A 117 -13.40 -15.01 1.31
N ILE A 118 -13.07 -13.78 1.71
CA ILE A 118 -13.55 -12.56 1.06
C ILE A 118 -12.47 -12.12 0.08
N THR A 119 -12.80 -12.02 -1.20
CA THR A 119 -11.92 -11.45 -2.22
C THR A 119 -12.23 -9.97 -2.36
N ILE A 120 -11.22 -9.15 -2.16
CA ILE A 120 -11.27 -7.69 -2.19
C ILE A 120 -10.43 -7.21 -3.37
N LYS A 121 -11.02 -6.42 -4.25
CA LYS A 121 -10.30 -5.74 -5.32
C LYS A 121 -10.01 -4.31 -4.87
N GLY A 122 -8.74 -3.98 -4.74
CA GLY A 122 -8.27 -2.68 -4.26
C GLY A 122 -7.16 -2.12 -5.12
N ILE A 123 -6.99 -0.80 -5.08
CA ILE A 123 -5.86 -0.14 -5.74
C ILE A 123 -4.74 0.02 -4.72
N GLY A 124 -3.61 -0.63 -4.99
CA GLY A 124 -2.45 -0.65 -4.11
C GLY A 124 -1.17 -0.30 -4.83
N GLN A 125 -0.12 -0.05 -4.06
CA GLN A 125 1.23 0.16 -4.54
C GLN A 125 2.14 -0.92 -3.94
N PHE A 126 2.89 -1.63 -4.79
CA PHE A 126 3.90 -2.56 -4.32
C PHE A 126 5.24 -1.85 -4.12
N ASP A 127 5.82 -2.01 -2.93
CA ASP A 127 7.16 -1.56 -2.60
C ASP A 127 8.04 -2.78 -2.29
N VAL A 128 9.27 -2.79 -2.80
CA VAL A 128 10.18 -3.94 -2.67
C VAL A 128 10.59 -4.20 -1.21
N GLN A 129 10.63 -3.17 -0.36
CA GLN A 129 11.02 -3.28 1.05
C GLN A 129 9.82 -3.46 1.98
N LYS A 130 8.67 -2.83 1.67
CA LYS A 130 7.47 -2.83 2.53
C LYS A 130 6.39 -3.82 2.11
N GLY A 131 6.47 -4.35 0.89
CA GLY A 131 5.43 -5.19 0.28
C GLY A 131 4.28 -4.38 -0.32
N LEU A 132 3.12 -5.02 -0.46
CA LEU A 132 1.92 -4.38 -1.00
C LEU A 132 1.34 -3.40 0.02
N MET A 133 1.04 -2.18 -0.41
CA MET A 133 0.35 -1.17 0.39
C MET A 133 -0.99 -0.79 -0.23
N LEU A 134 -2.08 -0.92 0.52
CA LEU A 134 -3.38 -0.33 0.18
C LEU A 134 -3.75 0.67 1.27
N GLY A 135 -4.02 1.92 0.87
CA GLY A 135 -4.11 3.03 1.81
C GLY A 135 -2.78 3.20 2.56
N ASN A 136 -2.86 3.28 3.90
CA ASN A 136 -1.69 3.40 4.77
C ASN A 136 -1.32 2.08 5.48
N LYS A 137 -1.85 0.95 5.00
CA LYS A 137 -1.61 -0.38 5.58
C LYS A 137 -0.79 -1.25 4.65
N ASP A 138 0.13 -2.00 5.24
CA ASP A 138 0.81 -3.10 4.59
C ASP A 138 -0.10 -4.33 4.52
N TRP A 139 -0.08 -4.99 3.37
CA TRP A 139 -0.84 -6.19 3.09
C TRP A 139 0.14 -7.30 2.74
N GLN A 140 0.29 -8.24 3.65
CA GLN A 140 1.23 -9.36 3.54
C GLN A 140 0.51 -10.67 3.85
N ALA A 141 0.76 -11.71 3.06
CA ALA A 141 0.17 -13.02 3.30
C ALA A 141 0.55 -13.55 4.70
N GLY A 142 -0.44 -14.11 5.41
CA GLY A 142 -0.34 -14.51 6.81
C GLY A 142 -0.61 -13.38 7.81
N GLY A 143 -0.50 -12.11 7.40
CA GLY A 143 -0.81 -10.95 8.24
C GLY A 143 -2.27 -10.92 8.68
N SER A 144 -2.53 -10.38 9.87
CA SER A 144 -3.89 -10.16 10.38
C SER A 144 -4.37 -8.77 10.02
N ILE A 145 -5.62 -8.65 9.58
CA ILE A 145 -6.24 -7.39 9.18
C ILE A 145 -7.69 -7.32 9.62
N VAL A 146 -8.12 -6.12 10.02
CA VAL A 146 -9.53 -5.83 10.27
C VAL A 146 -10.14 -5.30 8.98
N ILE A 147 -11.16 -6.01 8.48
CA ILE A 147 -11.96 -5.61 7.33
C ILE A 147 -13.31 -5.10 7.82
N LYS A 148 -13.61 -3.85 7.46
CA LYS A 148 -14.80 -3.12 7.88
C LYS A 148 -15.62 -2.73 6.66
N SER A 149 -16.91 -3.04 6.69
CA SER A 149 -17.93 -2.52 5.78
C SER A 149 -19.01 -1.81 6.61
N SER A 150 -20.08 -1.35 5.96
CA SER A 150 -21.22 -0.70 6.62
C SER A 150 -21.89 -1.56 7.70
N LYS A 151 -21.92 -2.89 7.52
CA LYS A 151 -22.63 -3.83 8.41
C LYS A 151 -21.73 -4.83 9.14
N VAL A 152 -20.46 -4.93 8.74
CA VAL A 152 -19.55 -5.94 9.27
C VAL A 152 -18.22 -5.35 9.68
N LYS A 153 -17.64 -5.93 10.72
CA LYS A 153 -16.25 -5.70 11.12
C LYS A 153 -15.67 -7.05 11.52
N PHE A 154 -14.81 -7.59 10.69
CA PHE A 154 -14.18 -8.90 10.92
C PHE A 154 -12.67 -8.75 11.06
N LEU A 155 -12.11 -9.51 11.99
CA LEU A 155 -10.68 -9.78 12.02
C LEU A 155 -10.42 -11.01 11.16
N GLY A 156 -9.58 -10.88 10.15
CA GLY A 156 -9.20 -11.98 9.27
C GLY A 156 -7.69 -12.01 9.02
N ASN A 157 -7.26 -13.06 8.35
CA ASN A 157 -5.89 -13.20 7.88
C ASN A 157 -5.82 -13.03 6.37
N ILE A 158 -4.81 -12.33 5.89
CA ILE A 158 -4.55 -12.20 4.45
C ILE A 158 -4.10 -13.58 3.96
N TYR A 159 -4.98 -14.26 3.25
CA TYR A 159 -4.78 -15.62 2.78
C TYR A 159 -3.93 -15.67 1.52
N LYS A 160 -4.23 -14.78 0.57
CA LYS A 160 -3.55 -14.73 -0.73
C LYS A 160 -3.63 -13.34 -1.34
N ILE A 161 -2.58 -12.93 -2.03
CA ILE A 161 -2.53 -11.72 -2.86
C ILE A 161 -2.34 -12.16 -4.30
N ILE A 162 -3.20 -11.70 -5.19
CA ILE A 162 -3.23 -12.00 -6.62
C ILE A 162 -3.06 -10.67 -7.37
N ASN A 163 -2.22 -10.70 -8.39
CA ASN A 163 -1.85 -9.54 -9.20
C ASN A 163 -2.36 -9.73 -10.64
#